data_AF-A0A3A1YLU7-F1
#
_entry.id   AF-A0A3A1YLU7-F1
#
_cell.length_a   1.000
_cell.length_b   1.000
_cell.length_c   1.000
_cell.angle_alpha   90.00
_cell.angle_beta   90.00
_cell.angle_gamma   90.00
#
_symmetry.space_group_name_H-M   'P 1'
#
loop_
_entity.id
_entity.type
_entity.pdbx_description
1 polymer ?
#
loop_
_entity_poly.entity_id
_entity_poly.type
_entity_poly.pdbx_seq_one_letter_code
_entity_poly.pdbx_strand_id
1 'polypeptide(L)'
;MQFADTVLRDFIYYDLSFKTANQYWDCLVGTNTQANLNAQKVKAVAISVPEPAEQKAIVKLLQAVDEQLFKVQDQYQAYLSLKEKLLERIFPQFEVNAQEEMGKIKSDIYIYMP
;
A
#
# COMPACT_ATOMS: atom_id res chain seq x y z
N MET A 1 15.88 -2.32 -22.81
CA MET A 1 14.82 -2.15 -23.82
C MET A 1 14.23 -0.77 -23.59
N GLN A 2 14.36 0.16 -24.54
CA GLN A 2 13.61 1.41 -24.53
C GLN A 2 12.39 1.21 -25.42
N PHE A 3 11.20 1.25 -24.85
CA PHE A 3 9.96 1.30 -25.62
C PHE A 3 9.76 2.75 -26.06
N ALA A 4 9.70 2.97 -27.38
CA ALA A 4 9.43 4.29 -27.96
C ALA A 4 7.98 4.73 -27.72
N ASP A 5 7.06 3.77 -27.64
CA ASP A 5 5.66 4.00 -27.32
C ASP A 5 5.41 3.76 -25.82
N THR A 6 4.88 4.79 -25.15
CA THR A 6 4.51 4.75 -23.73
C THR A 6 3.29 3.88 -23.49
N VAL A 7 2.33 3.84 -24.42
CA VAL A 7 1.09 3.05 -24.25
C VAL A 7 1.42 1.56 -24.29
N LEU A 8 2.24 1.13 -25.26
CA LEU A 8 2.69 -0.25 -25.35
C LEU A 8 3.49 -0.67 -24.10
N ARG A 9 4.36 0.21 -23.59
CA ARG A 9 5.12 -0.03 -22.36
C ARG A 9 4.18 -0.30 -21.19
N ASP A 10 3.20 0.57 -20.98
CA ASP A 10 2.28 0.49 -19.85
C ASP A 10 1.38 -0.74 -19.98
N PHE A 11 0.93 -1.05 -21.20
CA PHE A 11 0.19 -2.28 -21.47
C PHE A 11 1.00 -3.54 -21.12
N ILE A 12 2.25 -3.62 -21.58
CA ILE A 12 3.16 -4.74 -21.26
C ILE A 12 3.39 -4.83 -19.76
N TYR A 13 3.55 -3.70 -19.07
CA TYR A 13 3.68 -3.67 -17.61
C TYR A 13 2.47 -4.31 -16.92
N TYR A 14 1.26 -3.94 -17.33
CA TYR A 14 0.04 -4.51 -16.76
C TYR A 14 -0.11 -6.00 -17.08
N ASP A 15 0.15 -6.42 -18.32
CA ASP A 15 0.07 -7.84 -18.72
C ASP A 15 1.08 -8.71 -17.95
N LEU A 16 2.33 -8.26 -17.81
CA LEU A 16 3.34 -8.97 -17.04
C LEU A 16 3.01 -9.00 -15.55
N SER A 17 2.46 -7.91 -15.01
CA SER A 17 2.02 -7.84 -13.61
C SER A 17 0.88 -8.82 -13.37
N PHE A 18 -0.07 -8.92 -14.30
CA PHE A 18 -1.17 -9.88 -14.24
C PHE A 18 -0.67 -11.33 -14.29
N LYS A 19 0.27 -11.66 -15.19
CA LYS A 19 0.90 -13.00 -15.24
C LYS A 19 1.63 -13.33 -13.94
N THR A 20 2.30 -12.35 -13.36
CA THR A 20 2.98 -12.50 -12.08
C THR A 20 2.00 -12.78 -10.94
N ALA A 21 0.91 -12.02 -10.85
CA ALA A 21 -0.12 -12.24 -9.86
C ALA A 21 -0.81 -13.61 -9.99
N ASN A 22 -0.92 -14.12 -11.22
CA ASN A 22 -1.52 -15.44 -11.50
C ASN A 22 -0.50 -16.59 -11.54
N GLN A 23 0.69 -16.43 -10.95
CA GLN A 23 1.67 -17.51 -10.83
C GLN A 23 2.11 -18.11 -12.17
N TYR A 24 1.96 -17.39 -13.28
CA TYR A 24 2.29 -17.86 -14.62
C TYR A 24 3.76 -18.30 -14.73
N TRP A 25 4.64 -17.67 -13.96
CA TRP A 25 6.07 -17.94 -13.97
C TRP A 25 6.46 -19.22 -13.27
N ASP A 26 5.60 -19.78 -12.41
CA ASP A 26 5.97 -20.91 -11.53
C ASP A 26 6.31 -22.18 -12.33
N CYS A 27 5.67 -22.37 -13.49
CA CYS A 27 5.99 -23.46 -14.41
C CYS A 27 7.26 -23.19 -15.25
N LEU A 28 7.68 -21.93 -15.36
CA LEU A 28 8.86 -21.51 -16.10
C LEU A 28 10.09 -21.42 -15.21
N VAL A 29 9.92 -21.23 -13.91
CA VAL A 29 10.99 -21.22 -12.92
C VAL A 29 11.54 -22.64 -12.73
N GLY A 30 12.87 -22.77 -12.67
CA GLY A 30 13.49 -24.09 -12.46
C GLY A 30 13.25 -24.62 -11.04
N THR A 31 12.93 -25.91 -10.90
CA THR A 31 12.64 -26.63 -9.64
C THR A 31 13.83 -26.80 -8.69
N ASN A 32 14.94 -26.09 -8.92
CA ASN A 32 16.11 -26.15 -8.04
C ASN A 32 15.90 -25.25 -6.80
N THR A 33 16.78 -25.37 -5.81
CA THR A 33 16.76 -24.65 -4.52
C THR A 33 16.66 -23.12 -4.62
N GLN A 34 16.89 -22.55 -5.81
CA GLN A 34 16.63 -21.14 -6.12
C GLN A 34 15.70 -21.03 -7.33
N ALA A 35 14.54 -20.42 -7.10
CA ALA A 35 13.63 -20.01 -8.14
C ALA A 35 14.30 -18.96 -9.04
N ASN A 36 14.84 -19.38 -10.19
CA ASN A 36 15.48 -18.47 -11.15
C ASN A 36 14.73 -18.42 -12.48
N LEU A 37 14.36 -17.20 -12.90
CA LEU A 37 13.77 -16.91 -14.19
C LEU A 37 14.84 -16.27 -15.09
N ASN A 38 15.28 -17.01 -16.11
CA ASN A 38 16.32 -16.51 -17.00
C ASN A 38 15.75 -15.57 -18.09
N ALA A 39 16.59 -14.69 -18.64
CA ALA A 39 16.17 -13.71 -19.64
C ALA A 39 15.67 -14.35 -20.95
N GLN A 40 16.10 -15.57 -21.27
CA GLN A 40 15.61 -16.29 -22.45
C GLN A 40 14.15 -16.73 -22.28
N LYS A 41 13.78 -17.22 -21.09
CA LYS A 41 12.41 -17.61 -20.75
C LYS A 41 11.48 -16.42 -20.75
N VAL A 42 11.91 -15.28 -20.20
CA VAL A 42 11.13 -14.02 -20.25
C VAL A 42 10.88 -13.59 -21.69
N LYS A 43 11.90 -13.63 -22.56
CA LYS A 43 11.76 -13.28 -23.98
C LYS A 43 10.91 -14.26 -24.79
N ALA A 44 10.83 -15.52 -24.34
CA ALA A 44 10.03 -16.55 -24.99
C ALA A 44 8.54 -16.51 -24.62
N VAL A 45 8.16 -15.68 -23.64
CA VAL A 45 6.74 -15.51 -23.29
C VAL A 45 6.02 -14.81 -24.43
N ALA A 46 4.99 -15.49 -24.96
CA ALA A 46 4.09 -14.91 -25.92
C ALA A 46 3.19 -13.86 -25.23
N ILE A 47 3.29 -12.62 -25.68
CA ILE A 47 2.41 -11.53 -25.28
C ILE A 47 1.50 -11.24 -26.47
N SER A 48 0.20 -11.40 -26.27
CA SER A 48 -0.80 -11.00 -27.27
C SER A 48 -1.00 -9.49 -27.13
N VAL A 49 -0.55 -8.73 -28.13
CA VAL A 49 -0.67 -7.28 -28.14
C VAL A 49 -1.88 -6.89 -29.02
N PRO A 50 -2.95 -6.32 -28.44
CA PRO A 50 -4.14 -5.92 -29.20
C PRO A 50 -3.88 -4.66 -30.02
N GLU A 51 -4.87 -4.18 -30.77
CA GLU A 51 -4.74 -2.95 -31.57
C GLU A 51 -4.42 -1.72 -30.69
N PRO A 52 -3.68 -0.71 -31.19
CA PRO A 52 -3.26 0.44 -30.37
C PRO A 52 -4.40 1.19 -29.67
N ALA A 53 -5.59 1.24 -30.29
CA ALA A 53 -6.77 1.84 -29.69
C ALA A 53 -7.26 1.09 -28.44
N GLU A 54 -7.22 -0.24 -28.49
CA GLU A 54 -7.60 -1.11 -27.38
C GLU A 54 -6.56 -1.07 -26.27
N GLN A 55 -5.26 -1.08 -26.62
CA GLN A 55 -4.18 -0.90 -25.64
C GLN A 55 -4.38 0.38 -24.82
N LYS A 56 -4.69 1.50 -25.49
CA LYS A 56 -4.94 2.79 -24.83
C LYS A 56 -6.17 2.75 -23.92
N ALA A 57 -7.24 2.08 -24.33
CA ALA A 57 -8.45 1.94 -23.52
C ALA A 57 -8.17 1.13 -22.25
N ILE A 58 -7.47 -0.01 -22.38
CA ILE A 58 -7.09 -0.88 -21.25
C ILE A 58 -6.18 -0.13 -20.28
N VAL A 59 -5.10 0.47 -20.78
CA VAL A 59 -4.12 1.21 -19.96
C VAL A 59 -4.80 2.35 -19.21
N LYS A 60 -5.64 3.14 -19.89
CA LYS A 60 -6.37 4.25 -19.26
C LYS A 60 -7.28 3.77 -18.13
N LEU A 61 -7.96 2.64 -18.32
CA LEU A 61 -8.84 2.08 -17.31
C LEU A 61 -8.05 1.61 -16.08
N LEU A 62 -6.96 0.87 -16.29
CA LEU A 62 -6.13 0.35 -15.20
C LEU A 62 -5.43 1.48 -14.43
N GLN A 63 -4.90 2.49 -15.14
CA GLN A 63 -4.31 3.67 -14.51
C GLN A 63 -5.33 4.42 -13.65
N ALA A 64 -6.56 4.59 -14.13
CA ALA A 64 -7.60 5.24 -13.34
C ALA A 64 -7.94 4.47 -12.05
N VAL A 65 -7.91 3.13 -12.09
CA VAL A 65 -8.12 2.28 -10.91
C VAL A 65 -6.94 2.42 -9.94
N ASP A 66 -5.70 2.37 -10.44
CA ASP A 66 -4.50 2.51 -9.61
C ASP A 66 -4.42 3.88 -8.93
N GLU A 67 -4.78 4.95 -9.65
CA GLU A 67 -4.85 6.30 -9.09
C GLU A 67 -5.86 6.41 -7.94
N GLN A 68 -7.01 5.76 -8.07
CA GLN A 68 -8.02 5.71 -7.00
C GLN A 68 -7.51 4.88 -5.82
N LEU A 69 -6.91 3.73 -6.08
CA LEU A 69 -6.35 2.88 -5.04
C LEU A 69 -5.27 3.61 -4.24
N PHE A 70 -4.37 4.31 -4.93
CA PHE A 70 -3.31 5.09 -4.29
C PHE A 70 -3.89 6.19 -3.38
N LYS A 71 -4.90 6.93 -3.85
CA LYS A 71 -5.58 7.96 -3.04
C LYS A 71 -6.20 7.38 -1.77
N VAL A 72 -6.86 6.23 -1.87
CA VAL A 72 -7.48 5.57 -0.71
C VAL A 72 -6.41 5.08 0.26
N GLN A 73 -5.31 4.51 -0.23
CA GLN A 73 -4.19 4.07 0.61
C GLN A 73 -3.53 5.25 1.33
N ASP A 74 -3.30 6.37 0.65
CA ASP A 74 -2.74 7.59 1.24
C ASP A 74 -3.64 8.13 2.36
N GLN A 75 -4.96 8.22 2.10
CA GLN A 75 -5.94 8.61 3.12
C GLN A 75 -5.92 7.65 4.31
N TYR A 76 -5.87 6.35 4.07
CA TYR A 76 -5.81 5.34 5.13
C TYR A 76 -4.56 5.52 6.01
N GLN A 77 -3.39 5.76 5.41
CA GLN A 77 -2.16 6.04 6.16
C GLN A 77 -2.24 7.34 6.96
N ALA A 78 -2.83 8.40 6.37
CA ALA A 78 -3.06 9.66 7.08
C ALA A 78 -3.98 9.46 8.29
N TYR A 79 -5.06 8.67 8.17
CA TYR A 79 -5.95 8.35 9.28
C TYR A 79 -5.27 7.50 10.36
N LEU A 80 -4.43 6.53 9.99
CA LEU A 80 -3.65 5.76 10.95
C LEU A 80 -2.70 6.66 11.75
N SER A 81 -1.93 7.51 11.07
CA SER A 81 -1.02 8.44 11.74
C SER A 81 -1.77 9.43 12.64
N LEU A 82 -2.94 9.93 12.20
CA LEU A 82 -3.78 10.79 13.02
C LEU A 82 -4.28 10.05 14.26
N LYS A 83 -4.76 8.82 14.10
CA LYS A 83 -5.23 7.99 15.21
C LYS A 83 -4.11 7.78 16.23
N GLU A 84 -2.90 7.43 15.79
CA GLU A 84 -1.74 7.25 16.67
C GLU A 84 -1.42 8.53 17.45
N LYS A 85 -1.31 9.66 16.77
CA LYS A 85 -1.05 10.97 17.42
C LYS A 85 -2.15 11.38 18.41
N LEU A 86 -3.40 11.08 18.10
CA LEU A 86 -4.51 11.36 19.01
C LEU A 86 -4.41 10.50 20.27
N LEU A 87 -4.13 9.20 20.14
CA LEU A 87 -3.94 8.33 21.29
C LEU A 87 -2.73 8.79 22.13
N GLU A 88 -1.60 9.08 21.50
CA GLU A 88 -0.40 9.59 22.18
C GLU A 88 -0.67 10.90 22.94
N ARG A 89 -1.51 11.79 22.41
CA ARG A 89 -1.85 13.04 23.08
C ARG A 89 -2.84 12.84 24.23
N ILE A 90 -3.82 11.97 24.01
CA ILE A 90 -4.98 11.84 24.90
C ILE A 90 -4.62 11.02 26.16
N PHE A 91 -3.88 9.90 26.03
CA PHE A 91 -3.59 9.03 27.16
C PHE A 91 -2.76 9.67 28.29
N PRO A 92 -1.64 10.37 28.01
CA PRO A 92 -0.89 11.06 29.07
C PRO A 92 -1.70 12.17 29.74
N GLN A 93 -2.55 12.84 28.97
CA GLN A 93 -3.40 13.92 29.48
C GLN A 93 -4.50 13.36 30.40
N PHE A 94 -5.02 12.16 30.12
CA PHE A 94 -5.92 11.45 31.03
C PHE A 94 -5.24 11.09 32.35
N GLU A 95 -4.00 10.61 32.34
CA GLU A 95 -3.26 10.29 33.57
C GLU A 95 -2.96 11.55 34.40
N VAL A 96 -2.50 12.63 33.76
CA VAL A 96 -2.23 13.91 34.44
C VAL A 96 -3.50 14.49 35.04
N ASN A 97 -4.60 14.52 34.29
CA ASN A 97 -5.88 15.03 34.80
C ASN A 97 -6.41 14.18 35.97
N ALA A 98 -6.25 12.85 35.91
CA ALA A 98 -6.65 11.96 36.99
C ALA A 98 -5.81 12.17 38.26
N GLN A 99 -4.51 12.45 38.12
CA GLN A 99 -3.64 12.77 39.27
C GLN A 99 -3.93 14.15 39.86
N GLU A 100 -4.24 15.16 39.05
CA GLU A 100 -4.66 16.48 39.52
C GLU A 100 -5.99 16.42 40.28
N GLU A 101 -6.98 15.67 39.78
CA GLU A 101 -8.26 15.44 40.46
C GLU A 101 -8.05 14.71 41.80
N MET A 102 -7.24 13.65 41.83
CA MET A 102 -6.87 12.97 43.09
C MET A 102 -6.09 13.87 44.05
N GLY A 103 -5.26 14.77 43.53
CA GLY A 103 -4.52 15.76 44.31
C GLY A 103 -5.45 16.77 44.98
N LYS A 104 -6.46 17.27 44.25
CA LYS A 104 -7.49 18.18 44.78
C LYS A 104 -8.31 17.50 45.87
N ILE A 105 -8.79 16.27 45.63
CA ILE A 105 -9.58 15.51 46.62
C ILE A 105 -8.77 15.28 47.90
N LYS A 106 -7.49 14.91 47.81
CA LYS A 106 -6.63 14.77 48.99
C LYS A 106 -6.45 16.11 49.70
N SER A 107 -6.19 17.19 48.97
CA SER A 107 -6.02 18.52 49.56
C SER A 107 -7.27 18.96 50.32
N ASP A 108 -8.46 18.76 49.76
CA ASP A 108 -9.75 19.09 50.37
C ASP A 108 -10.02 18.28 51.63
N ILE A 109 -9.58 17.02 51.70
CA ILE A 109 -9.67 16.20 52.92
C ILE A 109 -8.72 16.70 54.01
N TYR A 110 -7.50 17.13 53.65
CA TYR A 110 -6.51 17.61 54.62
C TYR A 110 -6.88 18.96 55.27
N ILE A 111 -7.70 19.80 54.63
CA ILE A 111 -8.20 21.06 55.21
C ILE A 111 -9.23 20.84 56.34
N TYR A 112 -9.73 19.60 56.48
CA TYR A 112 -10.69 19.20 57.54
C TYR A 112 -10.06 18.35 58.65
N MET A 113 -8.75 18.07 58.61
CA MET A 113 -8.05 17.47 59.75
C MET A 113 -7.41 18.59 60.61
N PRO A 114 -7.75 18.67 61.92
CA PRO A 114 -7.23 19.67 62.84
C PRO A 114 -5.74 19.50 63.17
#